data_AF-A0A2B4FAV1-F1
#
_entry.id   AF-A0A2B4FAV1-F1
#
_cell.length_a   1.000
_cell.length_b   1.000
_cell.length_c   1.000
_cell.angle_alpha   90.00
_cell.angle_beta   90.00
_cell.angle_gamma   90.00
#
_symmetry.space_group_name_H-M   'P 1'
#
loop_
_entity.id
_entity.type
_entity.pdbx_description
1 polymer ?
#
loop_
_entity_poly.entity_id
_entity_poly.type
_entity_poly.pdbx_seq_one_letter_code
_entity_poly.pdbx_strand_id
1 'polypeptide(L)'
;MPKKRTPYETWRINIRPIVWNRDNKKCIRCKKTVLLNECHIDHIISGIRGDNRLQNLRTLCRRCHVLRADHFHRGMIAKALKDGVITADWRQYV
;
A
#
# COMPACT_ATOMS: atom_id res chain seq x y z
N MET A 1 2.73 6.64 10.60
CA MET A 1 1.28 6.96 10.46
C MET A 1 1.03 8.28 11.17
N PRO A 2 0.17 9.15 10.61
CA PRO A 2 -0.20 10.40 11.25
C PRO A 2 -0.87 10.16 12.62
N LYS A 3 -0.65 11.08 13.57
CA LYS A 3 -1.21 11.00 14.95
C LYS A 3 -2.73 10.96 14.96
N LYS A 4 -3.39 11.78 14.13
CA LYS A 4 -4.84 11.69 13.87
C LYS A 4 -5.06 10.80 12.65
N ARG A 5 -5.72 9.66 12.86
CA ARG A 5 -6.12 8.79 11.76
C ARG A 5 -7.40 9.33 11.13
N THR A 6 -7.39 9.46 9.81
CA THR A 6 -8.61 9.72 9.04
C THR A 6 -9.60 8.57 9.25
N PRO A 7 -10.91 8.83 9.42
CA PRO A 7 -11.90 7.79 9.60
C PRO A 7 -11.88 6.75 8.48
N TYR A 8 -12.22 5.51 8.82
CA TYR A 8 -12.25 4.39 7.88
C TYR A 8 -13.19 4.66 6.69
N GLU A 9 -14.36 5.22 6.96
CA GLU A 9 -15.33 5.54 5.93
C GLU A 9 -14.80 6.57 4.92
N THR A 10 -14.16 7.64 5.40
CA THR A 10 -13.49 8.62 4.53
C THR A 10 -12.40 7.98 3.68
N TRP A 11 -11.65 7.02 4.22
CA TRP A 11 -10.68 6.26 3.42
C TRP A 11 -11.36 5.44 2.33
N ARG A 12 -12.42 4.72 2.67
CA ARG A 12 -13.09 3.77 1.78
C ARG A 12 -13.90 4.46 0.68
N ILE A 13 -14.64 5.50 1.02
CA ILE A 13 -15.57 6.19 0.11
C ILE A 13 -14.86 7.28 -0.69
N ASN A 14 -13.92 8.01 -0.08
CA ASN A 14 -13.32 9.18 -0.72
C ASN A 14 -11.88 8.92 -1.17
N ILE A 15 -10.96 8.70 -0.23
CA ILE A 15 -9.52 8.75 -0.53
C ILE A 15 -9.09 7.60 -1.44
N ARG A 16 -9.49 6.37 -1.13
CA ARG A 16 -9.08 5.17 -1.89
C ARG A 16 -9.55 5.22 -3.34
N PRO A 17 -10.83 5.50 -3.67
CA PRO A 17 -11.26 5.62 -5.06
C PRO A 17 -10.53 6.72 -5.84
N ILE A 18 -10.25 7.87 -5.23
CA ILE A 18 -9.52 8.98 -5.87
C ILE A 18 -8.11 8.54 -6.24
N VAL A 19 -7.35 7.99 -5.28
CA VAL A 19 -5.95 7.56 -5.52
C VAL A 19 -5.89 6.40 -6.52
N TRP A 20 -6.81 5.44 -6.40
CA TRP A 20 -6.89 4.29 -7.33
C TRP A 20 -7.20 4.70 -8.77
N ASN A 21 -8.15 5.62 -8.97
CA ASN A 21 -8.45 6.15 -10.30
C ASN A 21 -7.28 6.96 -10.87
N ARG A 22 -6.64 7.82 -10.05
CA ARG A 22 -5.45 8.58 -10.44
C ARG A 22 -4.32 7.67 -10.91
N ASP A 23 -4.11 6.55 -10.22
CA ASP A 23 -3.07 5.57 -10.54
C ASP A 23 -3.47 4.60 -11.66
N ASN A 24 -4.48 4.97 -12.46
CA ASN A 24 -4.97 4.20 -13.59
C ASN A 24 -5.38 2.77 -13.22
N LYS A 25 -5.88 2.57 -12.00
CA LYS A 25 -6.34 1.27 -11.49
C LYS A 25 -5.24 0.21 -11.46
N LYS A 26 -3.98 0.66 -11.39
CA LYS A 26 -2.78 -0.18 -11.45
C LYS A 26 -1.89 0.05 -10.24
N CYS A 27 -1.17 -0.99 -9.85
CA CYS A 27 -0.07 -0.86 -8.90
C CYS A 27 1.00 0.06 -9.49
N ILE A 28 1.38 1.13 -8.80
CA ILE A 28 2.40 2.06 -9.29
C ILE A 28 3.77 1.38 -9.46
N ARG A 29 4.09 0.38 -8.63
CA ARG A 29 5.38 -0.34 -8.65
C ARG A 29 5.45 -1.36 -9.80
N CYS A 30 4.57 -2.36 -9.83
CA CYS A 30 4.64 -3.45 -10.82
C CYS A 30 3.69 -3.31 -12.01
N LYS A 31 2.90 -2.22 -12.09
CA LYS A 31 1.94 -1.91 -13.15
C LYS A 31 0.78 -2.90 -13.35
N LYS A 32 0.69 -3.96 -12.55
CA LYS A 32 -0.45 -4.88 -12.54
C LYS A 32 -1.75 -4.14 -12.22
N THR A 33 -2.81 -4.42 -12.97
CA THR A 33 -4.17 -3.98 -12.66
C THR A 33 -4.62 -4.54 -11.32
N VAL A 34 -5.25 -3.71 -10.48
CA VAL A 34 -5.74 -4.08 -9.16
C VAL A 34 -7.17 -3.62 -8.99
N LEU A 35 -8.00 -4.43 -8.34
CA LEU A 35 -9.38 -4.04 -8.02
C LEU A 35 -9.38 -3.03 -6.87
N LEU A 36 -10.39 -2.15 -6.84
CA LEU A 36 -10.53 -1.10 -5.81
C LEU A 36 -10.58 -1.69 -4.39
N ASN A 37 -11.27 -2.81 -4.21
CA ASN A 37 -11.41 -3.55 -2.94
C ASN A 37 -10.16 -4.34 -2.55
N GLU A 38 -9.28 -4.69 -3.50
CA GLU A 38 -8.06 -5.48 -3.27
C GLU A 38 -6.79 -4.64 -3.17
N CYS A 39 -6.80 -3.43 -3.74
CA CYS A 39 -5.64 -2.57 -3.72
C CYS A 39 -5.31 -2.07 -2.31
N HIS A 40 -4.06 -1.70 -2.10
CA HIS A 40 -3.63 -1.04 -0.88
C HIS A 40 -3.28 0.41 -1.22
N ILE A 41 -3.68 1.33 -0.34
CA ILE A 41 -3.25 2.72 -0.41
C ILE A 41 -2.13 2.89 0.59
N ASP A 42 -0.99 3.30 0.07
CA ASP A 42 0.29 3.31 0.78
C ASP A 42 0.90 4.72 0.73
N HIS A 43 1.57 5.10 1.81
CA HIS A 43 2.24 6.39 1.92
C HIS A 43 3.61 6.33 1.26
N ILE A 44 3.91 7.19 0.28
CA ILE A 44 5.24 7.28 -0.34
C ILE A 44 6.29 7.58 0.75
N ILE A 45 6.05 8.63 1.53
CA ILE A 45 6.81 8.97 2.73
C ILE A 45 6.07 8.44 3.96
N SER A 46 6.67 7.47 4.65
CA SER A 46 6.14 6.79 5.83
C SER A 46 6.48 7.51 7.16
N GLY A 47 5.97 6.98 8.28
CA GLY A 47 6.42 7.36 9.62
C GLY A 47 5.81 8.66 10.12
N ILE A 48 6.62 9.47 10.81
CA ILE A 48 6.24 10.76 11.41
C ILE A 48 6.09 11.85 10.34
N ARG A 49 6.84 11.73 9.24
CA ARG A 49 6.81 12.67 8.10
C ARG A 49 5.72 12.36 7.07
N GLY A 50 4.99 11.26 7.26
CA GLY A 50 3.91 10.87 6.35
C GLY A 50 2.63 11.64 6.61
N ASP A 51 2.01 12.14 5.53
CA ASP A 51 0.71 12.80 5.54
C ASP A 51 -0.29 12.13 4.60
N ASN A 52 -1.56 12.51 4.70
CA ASN A 52 -2.64 11.97 3.86
C ASN A 52 -2.94 12.83 2.62
N ARG A 53 -2.03 13.73 2.22
CA ARG A 53 -2.19 14.47 0.96
C ARG A 53 -2.11 13.48 -0.18
N LEU A 54 -2.94 13.68 -1.20
CA LEU A 54 -3.02 12.74 -2.33
C LEU A 54 -1.65 12.50 -2.96
N GLN A 55 -0.78 13.51 -3.06
CA GLN A 55 0.57 13.40 -3.63
C GLN A 55 1.47 12.43 -2.85
N ASN A 56 1.23 12.25 -1.54
CA ASN A 56 1.97 11.29 -0.72
C ASN A 56 1.32 9.90 -0.67
N LEU A 57 0.20 9.69 -1.35
CA LEU A 57 -0.48 8.40 -1.41
C LEU A 57 -0.24 7.74 -2.76
N ARG A 58 -0.23 6.41 -2.78
CA ARG A 58 -0.15 5.60 -4.01
C ARG A 58 -0.91 4.29 -3.89
N THR A 59 -1.35 3.76 -5.02
CA THR A 59 -1.95 2.45 -5.16
C THR A 59 -0.87 1.38 -5.35
N LEU A 60 -0.87 0.37 -4.49
CA LEU A 60 -0.03 -0.81 -4.60
C LEU A 60 -0.85 -2.10 -4.57
N CYS A 61 -0.35 -3.14 -5.25
CA CYS A 61 -0.82 -4.49 -5.00
C CYS A 61 -0.25 -5.01 -3.66
N ARG A 62 -0.91 -6.00 -3.07
CA ARG A 62 -0.51 -6.58 -1.78
C ARG A 62 0.97 -7.00 -1.76
N ARG A 63 1.46 -7.69 -2.80
CA ARG A 63 2.86 -8.11 -2.91
C ARG A 63 3.84 -6.93 -2.87
N CYS A 64 3.62 -5.91 -3.69
CA CYS A 64 4.50 -4.73 -3.74
C CYS A 64 4.49 -3.91 -2.45
N HIS A 65 3.34 -3.88 -1.76
CA HIS A 65 3.20 -3.18 -0.49
C HIS A 65 3.93 -3.91 0.65
N VAL A 66 3.82 -5.24 0.68
CA VAL A 66 4.54 -6.10 1.63
C VAL A 66 6.06 -6.03 1.42
N LEU A 67 6.51 -6.05 0.16
CA LEU A 67 7.94 -6.01 -0.21
C LEU A 67 8.53 -4.61 -0.16
N ARG A 68 7.95 -3.66 0.59
CA ARG A 68 8.60 -2.37 0.79
C ARG A 68 9.79 -2.51 1.72
N ALA A 69 10.87 -1.80 1.40
CA ALA A 69 12.12 -1.86 2.14
C ALA A 69 12.04 -1.27 3.56
N ASP A 70 11.08 -0.38 3.83
CA ASP A 70 10.98 0.29 5.12
C ASP A 70 10.51 -0.64 6.25
N HIS A 71 11.06 -0.39 7.44
CA HIS A 71 10.80 -1.21 8.63
C HIS A 71 9.30 -1.31 8.98
N PHE A 72 8.51 -0.28 8.66
CA PHE A 72 7.08 -0.22 8.95
C PHE A 72 6.25 -1.32 8.26
N HIS A 73 6.74 -1.91 7.17
CA HIS A 73 6.02 -2.92 6.39
C HIS A 73 6.47 -4.36 6.69
N ARG A 74 7.57 -4.53 7.45
CA ARG A 74 8.09 -5.85 7.83
C ARG A 74 7.08 -6.70 8.61
N GLY A 75 6.18 -6.07 9.36
CA GLY A 75 5.10 -6.77 10.08
C GLY A 75 4.12 -7.51 9.16
N MET A 76 4.09 -7.20 7.86
CA MET A 76 3.21 -7.86 6.90
C MET A 76 3.80 -9.15 6.32
N ILE A 77 5.11 -9.40 6.49
CA ILE A 77 5.85 -10.49 5.82
C ILE A 77 5.31 -11.86 6.24
N ALA A 78 5.18 -12.13 7.54
CA ALA A 78 4.78 -13.45 8.03
C ALA A 78 3.40 -13.88 7.48
N LYS A 79 2.42 -12.97 7.50
CA LYS A 79 1.09 -13.24 6.95
C LYS A 79 1.11 -13.37 5.42
N ALA A 80 1.95 -12.59 4.73
CA ALA A 80 2.08 -12.67 3.28
C ALA A 80 2.75 -13.98 2.82
N LEU A 81 3.70 -14.52 3.59
CA LEU A 81 4.27 -15.85 3.40
C LEU A 81 3.20 -16.94 3.60
N LYS A 82 2.47 -16.88 4.73
CA LYS A 82 1.38 -17.82 5.02
C LYS A 82 0.31 -17.86 3.92
N ASP A 83 0.03 -16.70 3.32
CA ASP A 83 -0.99 -16.56 2.27
C ASP A 83 -0.43 -16.79 0.85
N GLY A 84 0.85 -17.16 0.70
CA GLY A 84 1.48 -17.40 -0.60
C GLY A 84 1.64 -16.17 -1.50
N VAL A 85 1.51 -14.96 -0.95
CA VAL A 85 1.64 -13.70 -1.71
C VAL A 85 3.11 -13.40 -2.07
N ILE A 86 4.01 -13.83 -1.20
CA ILE A 86 5.46 -13.77 -1.37
C ILE A 86 6.06 -15.13 -1.02
N THR A 87 7.27 -15.38 -1.51
CA THR A 87 8.04 -16.62 -1.30
C THR A 87 9.11 -16.41 -0.22
N ALA A 88 9.71 -17.49 0.30
CA ALA A 88 10.67 -17.42 1.40
C ALA A 88 11.94 -16.60 1.06
N ASP A 89 12.31 -16.54 -0.21
CA ASP A 89 13.38 -15.74 -0.80
C ASP A 89 13.00 -14.25 -1.02
N TRP A 90 11.89 -13.78 -0.43
CA TRP A 90 11.33 -12.44 -0.62
C TRP A 90 12.34 -11.28 -0.51
N ARG A 91 13.41 -11.46 0.30
CA ARG A 91 14.47 -10.46 0.51
C ARG A 91 15.17 -10.03 -0.79
N GLN A 92 15.16 -10.88 -1.82
CA GLN A 92 15.73 -10.57 -3.13
C GLN A 92 14.86 -9.61 -3.97
N TYR A 93 13.61 -9.39 -3.58
CA TYR A 93 12.63 -8.57 -4.33
C TYR A 93 12.21 -7.30 -3.59
N VAL A 94 12.92 -6.95 -2.53
CA VAL A 94 12.67 -5.75 -1.69
C VAL A 94 13.10 -4.49 -2.43
#